data_AF-A0A395MM06-F1
#
_entry.id   AF-A0A395MM06-F1
#
_cell.length_a   1.000
_cell.length_b   1.000
_cell.length_c   1.000
_cell.angle_alpha   90.00
_cell.angle_beta   90.00
_cell.angle_gamma   90.00
#
_symmetry.space_group_name_H-M   'P 1'
#
loop_
_entity.id
_entity.type
_entity.pdbx_description
1 polymer ?
#
loop_
_entity_poly.entity_id
_entity_poly.type
_entity_poly.pdbx_seq_one_letter_code
_entity_poly.pdbx_strand_id
1 'polypeptide(L)'
;MSTPSSPNPSGKPIKVRQACDACHRRKIRCDGCTPCLNCRNAKLGCTYLAVHKKTGPRGPRNARRALQRPGERILQSPSPVPMPVPAPALNEELVILASDITAPPSMNDDFYPSPLLTDAIVEWCLDAYFKHKYPLTPILDRQQLEYGSMSAEKYSLIASCCAIIALSPEILPPTQAQDDITLPSADFLMSESLRARKHCHAVEHPSLTHIQTSFFLYAAFFAMDKDNSAWYYLQEAITMLQTLRLHEEMTYEDAIEPSLAVYARRMFWVLFITERAYGLQRNRPIRLQETLDLPAIDPLSSDAEILLGFLDLISLFRPFDSTFITNWNQLTPSSSADSASLSHLQCMLKYSLPNLSDYSQVQQADLLISRQWLKQVVWKLCASKRVLSTANSEDVMSLHYPATIARDIVLISQLVPTQAFEANGIGILEKVFDVGCSLADLVSLAPLEFQASAMDVGVMDTLMEMVKIVGSRFGGGYRHVNILVDKASGCLMLNVDRSLPLPLEEECREVDEIEIEEYDL
;
A
#
# COMPACT_ATOMS: atom_id res chain seq x y z
N MET A 1 11.33 86.80 15.00
CA MET A 1 11.88 86.14 13.79
C MET A 1 13.07 85.32 14.23
N SER A 2 13.06 84.02 13.92
CA SER A 2 14.20 83.07 13.83
C SER A 2 13.65 81.66 14.07
N THR A 3 13.45 80.92 12.97
CA THR A 3 13.17 79.49 12.94
C THR A 3 14.42 78.69 13.32
N PRO A 4 14.30 77.51 13.96
CA PRO A 4 15.36 76.52 13.95
C PRO A 4 15.04 75.35 13.01
N SER A 5 16.07 75.03 12.25
CA SER A 5 16.29 74.01 11.23
C SER A 5 15.97 72.56 11.60
N SER A 6 15.41 71.85 10.63
CA SER A 6 15.28 70.38 10.54
C SER A 6 16.62 69.62 10.65
N PRO A 7 16.58 68.34 11.07
CA PRO A 7 17.55 67.34 10.63
C PRO A 7 16.91 66.28 9.71
N ASN A 8 17.70 65.89 8.70
CA ASN A 8 17.45 64.94 7.61
C ASN A 8 16.82 63.58 7.98
N PRO A 9 15.85 63.07 7.19
CA PRO A 9 15.44 61.67 7.20
C PRO A 9 16.18 60.90 6.11
N SER A 10 17.48 60.64 6.29
CA SER A 10 18.23 59.74 5.39
C SER A 10 18.63 58.47 6.14
N GLY A 11 17.69 57.53 6.22
CA GLY A 11 17.94 56.16 6.65
C GLY A 11 16.94 55.23 5.99
N LYS A 12 17.37 54.51 4.95
CA LYS A 12 16.56 53.44 4.36
C LYS A 12 16.15 52.46 5.47
N PRO A 13 14.88 52.00 5.53
CA PRO A 13 14.45 51.08 6.58
C PRO A 13 15.26 49.79 6.48
N ILE A 14 16.06 49.52 7.52
CA ILE A 14 16.81 48.27 7.63
C ILE A 14 15.78 47.13 7.64
N LYS A 15 15.92 46.19 6.70
CA LYS A 15 15.03 45.04 6.58
C LYS A 15 15.30 44.09 7.75
N VAL A 16 14.53 44.24 8.81
CA VAL A 16 14.65 43.43 10.03
C VAL A 16 14.26 41.98 9.71
N ARG A 17 15.24 41.06 9.74
CA ARG A 17 15.01 39.61 9.52
C ARG A 17 14.28 38.93 10.68
N GLN A 18 14.41 39.46 11.90
CA GLN A 18 13.81 38.89 13.11
C GLN A 18 13.54 40.01 14.15
N ALA A 19 12.36 40.00 14.77
CA ALA A 19 12.06 40.89 15.90
C ALA A 19 12.79 40.41 17.17
N CYS A 20 13.16 41.32 18.07
CA CYS A 20 13.74 40.92 19.37
C CYS A 20 12.73 40.14 20.22
N ASP A 21 13.20 39.39 21.21
CA ASP A 21 12.39 38.50 22.04
C ASP A 21 11.24 39.25 22.74
N ALA A 22 11.49 40.47 23.22
CA ALA A 22 10.49 41.30 23.88
C ALA A 22 9.39 41.79 22.92
N CYS A 23 9.77 42.26 21.73
CA CYS A 23 8.81 42.70 20.71
C CYS A 23 8.04 41.52 20.11
N HIS A 24 8.71 40.38 19.91
CA HIS A 24 8.09 39.15 19.43
C HIS A 24 7.07 38.61 20.43
N ARG A 25 7.42 38.52 21.72
CA ARG A 25 6.50 38.08 22.79
C ARG A 25 5.28 38.99 22.92
N ARG A 26 5.47 40.29 22.73
CA ARG A 26 4.40 41.30 22.76
C ARG A 26 3.66 41.45 21.43
N LYS A 27 4.07 40.74 20.37
CA LYS A 27 3.52 40.81 19.01
C LYS A 27 3.46 42.25 18.43
N ILE A 28 4.48 43.06 18.72
CA ILE A 28 4.63 44.44 18.19
C ILE A 28 5.82 44.54 17.23
N ARG A 29 5.80 45.55 16.36
CA ARG A 29 6.85 45.76 15.36
C ARG A 29 8.19 46.11 16.03
N CYS A 30 9.27 45.45 15.62
CA CYS A 30 10.63 45.79 16.04
C CYS A 30 11.30 46.65 14.96
N ASP A 31 12.00 47.70 15.37
CA ASP A 31 12.84 48.54 14.51
C ASP A 31 14.22 47.92 14.25
N GLY A 32 14.60 46.89 14.99
CA GLY A 32 15.84 46.14 14.81
C GLY A 32 17.09 46.80 15.40
N CYS A 33 16.95 47.96 16.04
CA CYS A 33 18.03 48.59 16.81
C CYS A 33 18.27 47.83 18.13
N THR A 34 19.44 48.00 18.75
CA THR A 34 19.78 47.34 20.02
C THR A 34 20.28 48.39 21.03
N PRO A 35 19.49 48.77 22.06
CA PRO A 35 18.11 48.34 22.32
C PRO A 35 17.09 48.96 21.35
N CYS A 36 16.04 48.19 21.03
CA CYS A 36 14.97 48.59 20.12
C CYS A 36 14.15 49.76 20.70
N LEU A 37 13.55 50.65 19.89
CA LEU A 37 12.81 51.83 20.40
C LEU A 37 11.68 51.43 21.37
N ASN A 38 10.96 50.36 21.05
CA ASN A 38 9.89 49.82 21.89
C ASN A 38 10.42 49.23 23.20
N CYS A 39 11.61 48.65 23.19
CA CYS A 39 12.29 48.07 24.34
C CYS A 39 12.82 49.17 25.26
N ARG A 40 13.38 50.23 24.67
CA ARG A 40 13.88 51.42 25.36
C ARG A 40 12.75 52.17 26.07
N ASN A 41 11.64 52.42 25.37
CA ASN A 41 10.49 53.12 25.94
C ASN A 41 9.80 52.30 27.04
N ALA A 42 9.78 50.98 26.90
CA ALA A 42 9.19 50.08 27.88
C ALA A 42 10.16 49.67 29.02
N LYS A 43 11.43 50.12 28.97
CA LYS A 43 12.50 49.71 29.90
C LYS A 43 12.63 48.17 30.03
N LEU A 44 12.52 47.46 28.90
CA LEU A 44 12.64 46.01 28.82
C LEU A 44 13.99 45.59 28.24
N GLY A 45 14.51 44.45 28.68
CA GLY A 45 15.69 43.82 28.06
C GLY A 45 15.45 43.47 26.60
N CYS A 46 16.26 44.01 25.69
CA CYS A 46 16.19 43.76 24.26
C CYS A 46 17.16 42.63 23.89
N THR A 47 16.68 41.39 23.86
CA THR A 47 17.48 40.19 23.55
C THR A 47 17.01 39.50 22.28
N TYR A 48 17.87 38.64 21.71
CA TYR A 48 17.60 37.81 20.52
C TYR A 48 18.00 36.35 20.78
N LEU A 49 17.81 35.88 22.02
CA LEU A 49 18.32 34.60 22.50
C LEU A 49 17.32 33.46 22.30
N ALA A 50 16.06 33.75 21.97
CA ALA A 50 15.06 32.71 21.79
C ALA A 50 15.26 31.95 20.46
N VAL A 51 15.53 30.65 20.56
CA VAL A 51 15.52 29.73 19.40
C VAL A 51 14.06 29.48 19.01
N HIS A 52 13.62 30.07 17.89
CA HIS A 52 12.27 29.85 17.38
C HIS A 52 12.10 28.41 16.86
N LYS A 53 11.16 27.65 17.47
CA LYS A 53 10.75 26.33 16.95
C LYS A 53 10.12 26.52 15.57
N LYS A 54 10.63 25.82 14.54
CA LYS A 54 10.06 25.83 13.19
C LYS A 54 8.64 25.24 13.23
N THR A 55 7.62 26.05 12.96
CA THR A 55 6.29 25.55 12.56
C THR A 55 6.42 24.87 11.20
N GLY A 56 5.83 23.68 11.06
CA GLY A 56 5.99 22.78 9.91
C GLY A 56 5.60 23.36 8.53
N PRO A 57 5.87 22.62 7.45
CA PRO A 57 5.72 23.12 6.09
C PRO A 57 4.26 23.48 5.78
N ARG A 58 4.01 24.73 5.39
CA ARG A 58 2.74 25.14 4.78
C ARG A 58 2.75 24.66 3.33
N GLY A 59 1.78 23.81 2.97
CA GLY A 59 1.66 23.21 1.64
C GLY A 59 1.46 24.23 0.51
N PRO A 60 1.66 23.82 -0.76
CA PRO A 60 1.60 24.72 -1.89
C PRO A 60 0.15 25.01 -2.28
N ARG A 61 -0.31 26.23 -2.03
CA ARG A 61 -1.44 26.83 -2.74
C ARG A 61 -0.88 27.88 -3.71
N ASN A 62 -1.33 27.81 -4.96
CA ASN A 62 -1.24 28.81 -6.03
C ASN A 62 -0.26 28.51 -7.17
N ALA A 63 -0.60 27.52 -8.01
CA ALA A 63 -0.20 27.46 -9.41
C ALA A 63 -1.46 27.53 -10.31
N ARG A 64 -2.21 28.64 -10.20
CA ARG A 64 -3.24 29.02 -11.17
C ARG A 64 -3.28 30.54 -11.24
N ARG A 65 -2.47 31.12 -12.13
CA ARG A 65 -2.63 32.41 -12.83
C ARG A 65 -1.29 32.87 -13.41
N ALA A 66 -0.96 32.36 -14.59
CA ALA A 66 -0.03 33.01 -15.52
C ALA A 66 -0.17 32.37 -16.91
N LEU A 67 -1.36 32.49 -17.49
CA LEU A 67 -1.60 32.35 -18.93
C LEU A 67 -2.45 33.54 -19.35
N GLN A 68 -2.11 34.12 -20.50
CA GLN A 68 -2.56 35.40 -21.10
C GLN A 68 -1.64 36.58 -20.68
N ARG A 69 -0.89 37.27 -21.56
CA ARG A 69 -1.05 37.54 -23.01
C ARG A 69 0.27 38.22 -23.56
N PRO A 70 0.39 38.63 -24.85
CA PRO A 70 1.51 38.24 -25.73
C PRO A 70 2.40 39.38 -26.28
N GLY A 71 3.58 39.00 -26.80
CA GLY A 71 4.25 39.60 -27.97
C GLY A 71 5.24 40.74 -27.74
N GLU A 72 6.53 40.51 -28.00
CA GLU A 72 7.31 41.17 -29.09
C GLU A 72 8.80 40.74 -29.09
N ARG A 73 9.35 40.55 -30.29
CA ARG A 73 10.77 40.26 -30.58
C ARG A 73 11.58 41.55 -30.60
N ILE A 74 12.89 41.50 -30.32
CA ILE A 74 14.01 42.02 -31.16
C ILE A 74 15.38 41.85 -30.46
N LEU A 75 16.27 41.14 -31.18
CA LEU A 75 17.73 41.21 -31.42
C LEU A 75 18.78 41.61 -30.34
N GLN A 76 19.75 40.68 -30.18
CA GLN A 76 21.23 40.78 -30.20
C GLN A 76 22.01 41.69 -29.22
N SER A 77 22.88 41.08 -28.39
CA SER A 77 24.37 41.09 -28.46
C SER A 77 25.04 40.77 -27.09
N PRO A 78 26.33 40.35 -27.03
CA PRO A 78 26.83 39.37 -26.03
C PRO A 78 27.89 39.87 -25.02
N SER A 79 28.20 39.00 -24.04
CA SER A 79 29.39 38.89 -23.15
C SER A 79 29.26 39.39 -21.70
N PRO A 80 30.09 38.91 -20.73
CA PRO A 80 31.15 37.89 -20.81
C PRO A 80 31.04 36.72 -19.80
N VAL A 81 31.77 35.65 -20.11
CA VAL A 81 32.08 34.47 -19.29
C VAL A 81 33.05 34.83 -18.16
N PRO A 82 32.89 34.32 -16.92
CA PRO A 82 33.98 34.23 -15.96
C PRO A 82 34.70 32.87 -16.10
N MET A 83 36.01 32.97 -16.34
CA MET A 83 37.00 31.88 -16.31
C MET A 83 37.12 31.20 -14.93
N PRO A 84 37.72 29.99 -14.87
CA PRO A 84 37.77 29.16 -13.67
C PRO A 84 38.87 29.60 -12.68
N VAL A 85 38.58 29.48 -11.39
CA VAL A 85 39.54 29.69 -10.29
C VAL A 85 40.30 28.37 -10.04
N PRO A 86 41.63 28.37 -9.80
CA PRO A 86 42.42 27.15 -9.66
C PRO A 86 42.19 26.47 -8.30
N ALA A 87 42.08 25.15 -8.30
CA ALA A 87 42.12 24.32 -7.10
C ALA A 87 43.55 24.21 -6.55
N PRO A 88 43.76 24.26 -5.22
CA PRO A 88 45.05 23.92 -4.64
C PRO A 88 45.21 22.40 -4.57
N ALA A 89 46.42 21.96 -4.93
CA ALA A 89 46.88 20.58 -4.92
C ALA A 89 46.76 19.93 -3.53
N LEU A 90 46.20 18.72 -3.50
CA LEU A 90 46.44 17.76 -2.44
C LEU A 90 47.24 16.59 -3.03
N ASN A 91 48.29 16.26 -2.30
CA ASN A 91 49.43 15.48 -2.72
C ASN A 91 49.11 14.00 -2.92
N GLU A 92 49.97 13.42 -3.74
CA GLU A 92 50.13 12.01 -4.07
C GLU A 92 50.08 11.08 -2.85
N GLU A 93 49.06 10.23 -2.80
CA GLU A 93 49.13 8.87 -2.27
C GLU A 93 47.88 8.11 -2.74
N LEU A 94 47.87 7.71 -4.02
CA LEU A 94 46.77 6.97 -4.63
C LEU A 94 47.30 6.02 -5.71
N VAL A 95 48.29 5.19 -5.37
CA VAL A 95 48.64 3.99 -6.14
C VAL A 95 49.21 2.92 -5.19
N ILE A 96 48.34 2.26 -4.40
CA ILE A 96 48.47 0.83 -4.11
C ILE A 96 47.07 0.23 -4.21
N LEU A 97 46.89 -0.52 -5.29
CA LEU A 97 45.73 -1.33 -5.62
C LEU A 97 45.56 -2.51 -4.65
N ALA A 98 44.30 -2.77 -4.32
CA ALA A 98 43.69 -4.08 -4.43
C ALA A 98 44.39 -5.25 -3.72
N SER A 99 44.27 -5.29 -2.39
CA SER A 99 44.22 -6.55 -1.62
C SER A 99 43.78 -6.27 -0.19
N ASP A 100 42.53 -5.87 0.00
CA ASP A 100 41.80 -5.95 1.28
C ASP A 100 40.29 -5.77 1.05
N ILE A 101 39.68 -6.77 0.40
CA ILE A 101 38.23 -7.02 0.50
C ILE A 101 38.07 -8.17 1.50
N THR A 102 38.36 -7.88 2.77
CA THR A 102 38.04 -8.77 3.89
C THR A 102 37.60 -7.92 5.06
N ALA A 103 36.28 -7.92 5.28
CA ALA A 103 35.52 -7.38 6.41
C ALA A 103 35.61 -5.85 6.67
N PRO A 104 34.46 -5.18 6.94
CA PRO A 104 34.50 -3.83 7.50
C PRO A 104 35.19 -3.85 8.89
N PRO A 105 35.77 -2.72 9.33
CA PRO A 105 36.46 -2.65 10.61
C PRO A 105 35.48 -2.99 11.75
N SER A 106 35.83 -4.00 12.54
CA SER A 106 35.07 -4.45 13.71
C SER A 106 34.97 -3.33 14.74
N MET A 107 33.87 -2.59 14.71
CA MET A 107 33.28 -2.11 15.95
C MET A 107 32.87 -3.37 16.72
N ASN A 108 33.33 -3.54 17.96
CA ASN A 108 32.75 -4.54 18.85
C ASN A 108 31.27 -4.16 19.03
N ASP A 109 30.42 -4.75 18.23
CA ASP A 109 28.98 -4.59 18.33
C ASP A 109 28.55 -5.51 19.47
N ASP A 110 28.19 -4.94 20.62
CA ASP A 110 27.64 -5.62 21.80
C ASP A 110 26.23 -6.21 21.50
N PHE A 111 26.04 -6.78 20.31
CA PHE A 111 24.80 -7.42 19.91
C PHE A 111 24.78 -8.86 20.41
N TYR A 112 23.76 -9.17 21.21
CA TYR A 112 23.45 -10.52 21.65
C TYR A 112 22.01 -10.88 21.27
N PRO A 113 21.78 -12.07 20.68
CA PRO A 113 20.44 -12.63 20.49
C PRO A 113 19.66 -12.71 21.79
N SER A 114 18.36 -12.45 21.74
CA SER A 114 17.49 -12.65 22.91
C SER A 114 17.39 -14.14 23.27
N PRO A 115 17.50 -14.53 24.55
CA PRO A 115 17.37 -15.92 24.97
C PRO A 115 15.95 -16.47 24.76
N LEU A 116 14.96 -15.62 24.51
CA LEU A 116 13.58 -16.02 24.22
C LEU A 116 13.38 -16.49 22.77
N LEU A 117 14.32 -16.17 21.86
CA LEU A 117 14.33 -16.69 20.50
C LEU A 117 15.41 -17.77 20.40
N THR A 118 15.10 -18.94 20.96
CA THR A 118 16.03 -20.09 21.00
C THR A 118 16.21 -20.71 19.61
N ASP A 119 17.30 -21.43 19.40
CA ASP A 119 17.59 -22.12 18.13
C ASP A 119 16.43 -23.05 17.70
N ALA A 120 15.80 -23.76 18.64
CA ALA A 120 14.64 -24.61 18.36
C ALA A 120 13.41 -23.82 17.83
N ILE A 121 13.19 -22.59 18.32
CA ILE A 121 12.11 -21.73 17.85
C ILE A 121 12.45 -21.23 16.44
N VAL A 122 13.71 -20.84 16.23
CA VAL A 122 14.20 -20.38 14.93
C VAL A 122 14.05 -21.48 13.88
N GLU A 123 14.53 -22.68 14.16
CA GLU A 123 14.43 -23.84 13.26
C GLU A 123 12.97 -24.14 12.92
N TRP A 124 12.11 -24.23 13.94
CA TRP A 124 10.68 -24.47 13.74
C TRP A 124 10.00 -23.38 12.89
N CYS A 125 10.29 -22.10 13.16
CA CYS A 125 9.73 -20.99 12.37
C CYS A 125 10.24 -20.97 10.92
N LEU A 126 11.51 -21.31 10.69
CA LEU A 126 12.06 -21.40 9.34
C LEU A 126 11.41 -22.55 8.57
N ASP A 127 11.25 -23.73 9.19
CA ASP A 127 10.51 -24.84 8.59
C ASP A 127 9.07 -24.47 8.25
N ALA A 128 8.38 -23.80 9.19
CA ALA A 128 7.04 -23.29 8.99
C ALA A 128 6.97 -22.31 7.80
N TYR A 129 7.92 -21.38 7.69
CA TYR A 129 8.00 -20.45 6.57
C TYR A 129 8.24 -21.18 5.24
N PHE A 130 9.26 -22.03 5.14
CA PHE A 130 9.59 -22.74 3.90
C PHE A 130 8.49 -23.68 3.42
N LYS A 131 7.72 -24.25 4.36
CA LYS A 131 6.61 -25.13 4.03
C LYS A 131 5.34 -24.36 3.61
N HIS A 132 5.00 -23.28 4.33
CA HIS A 132 3.66 -22.68 4.22
C HIS A 132 3.62 -21.30 3.55
N LYS A 133 4.69 -20.50 3.65
CA LYS A 133 4.73 -19.10 3.15
C LYS A 133 5.68 -18.91 1.96
N TYR A 134 6.72 -19.72 1.84
CA TYR A 134 7.68 -19.66 0.74
C TYR A 134 7.05 -19.88 -0.65
N PRO A 135 6.05 -20.78 -0.84
CA PRO A 135 5.35 -20.90 -2.13
C PRO A 135 4.67 -19.61 -2.62
N LEU A 136 4.37 -18.67 -1.71
CA LEU A 136 3.77 -17.37 -2.02
C LEU A 136 4.82 -16.25 -2.09
N THR A 137 5.91 -16.38 -1.35
CA THR A 137 6.95 -15.34 -1.19
C THR A 137 8.35 -15.97 -1.23
N PRO A 138 8.82 -16.46 -2.39
CA PRO A 138 10.04 -17.27 -2.49
C PRO A 138 11.32 -16.41 -2.44
N ILE A 139 11.51 -15.65 -1.37
CA ILE A 139 12.53 -14.58 -1.28
C ILE A 139 13.73 -14.92 -0.42
N LEU A 140 13.75 -16.06 0.27
CA LEU A 140 14.82 -16.45 1.19
C LEU A 140 15.60 -17.68 0.73
N ASP A 141 16.92 -17.65 0.92
CA ASP A 141 17.76 -18.83 0.78
C ASP A 141 17.85 -19.59 2.11
N ARG A 142 17.38 -20.84 2.12
CA ARG A 142 17.42 -21.69 3.32
C ARG A 142 18.86 -21.92 3.81
N GLN A 143 19.79 -22.17 2.88
CA GLN A 143 21.17 -22.47 3.27
C GLN A 143 21.85 -21.26 3.89
N GLN A 144 21.63 -20.05 3.36
CA GLN A 144 22.20 -18.84 3.95
C GLN A 144 21.64 -18.55 5.36
N LEU A 145 20.41 -18.98 5.64
CA LEU A 145 19.80 -18.82 6.97
C LEU A 145 20.29 -19.86 7.98
N GLU A 146 20.56 -21.09 7.56
CA GLU A 146 21.02 -22.16 8.45
C GLU A 146 22.53 -22.10 8.73
N TYR A 147 23.34 -21.72 7.73
CA TYR A 147 24.81 -21.72 7.86
C TYR A 147 25.37 -20.32 8.15
N GLY A 148 26.55 -20.27 8.79
CA GLY A 148 27.28 -19.03 9.08
C GLY A 148 26.95 -18.40 10.44
N SER A 149 27.81 -17.46 10.87
CA SER A 149 27.68 -16.77 12.15
C SER A 149 26.42 -15.91 12.23
N MET A 150 25.82 -15.82 13.41
CA MET A 150 24.61 -15.04 13.63
C MET A 150 24.93 -13.55 13.82
N SER A 151 24.79 -12.77 12.75
CA SER A 151 24.91 -11.31 12.78
C SER A 151 23.60 -10.64 13.24
N ALA A 152 23.68 -9.38 13.68
CA ALA A 152 22.49 -8.59 14.02
C ALA A 152 21.50 -8.48 12.85
N GLU A 153 22.03 -8.39 11.62
CA GLU A 153 21.24 -8.31 10.39
C GLU A 153 20.48 -9.62 10.12
N LYS A 154 21.19 -10.76 10.21
CA LYS A 154 20.59 -12.09 10.03
C LYS A 154 19.57 -12.40 11.12
N TYR A 155 19.89 -12.06 12.38
CA TYR A 155 18.97 -12.21 13.50
C TYR A 155 17.70 -11.36 13.31
N SER A 156 17.87 -10.11 12.86
CA SER A 156 16.75 -9.22 12.58
C SER A 156 15.80 -9.80 11.53
N LEU A 157 16.34 -10.37 10.46
CA LEU A 157 15.55 -11.05 9.43
C LEU A 157 14.78 -12.24 10.01
N ILE A 158 15.47 -13.13 10.72
CA ILE A 158 14.87 -14.32 11.34
C ILE A 158 13.76 -13.91 12.31
N ALA A 159 14.00 -12.95 13.21
CA ALA A 159 13.01 -12.47 14.16
C ALA A 159 11.76 -11.89 13.45
N SER A 160 11.95 -11.14 12.35
CA SER A 160 10.83 -10.62 11.55
C SER A 160 10.04 -11.72 10.83
N CYS A 161 10.72 -12.76 10.34
CA CYS A 161 10.08 -13.94 9.75
C CYS A 161 9.29 -14.73 10.80
N CYS A 162 9.87 -14.96 11.99
CA CYS A 162 9.18 -15.60 13.11
C CYS A 162 7.92 -14.82 13.52
N ALA A 163 7.95 -13.48 13.48
CA ALA A 163 6.77 -12.67 13.77
C ALA A 163 5.60 -12.95 12.82
N ILE A 164 5.87 -13.21 11.53
CA ILE A 164 4.83 -13.60 10.57
C ILE A 164 4.25 -14.97 10.89
N ILE A 165 5.11 -15.93 11.26
CA ILE A 165 4.64 -17.25 11.67
C ILE A 165 3.79 -17.15 12.95
N ALA A 166 4.18 -16.30 13.91
CA ALA A 166 3.40 -16.03 15.11
C ALA A 166 2.03 -15.36 14.83
N LEU A 167 1.90 -14.65 13.72
CA LEU A 167 0.64 -14.04 13.25
C LEU A 167 -0.20 -14.97 12.36
N SER A 168 0.27 -16.21 12.13
CA SER A 168 -0.36 -17.19 11.25
C SER A 168 -0.90 -18.36 12.08
N PRO A 169 -2.07 -18.22 12.74
CA PRO A 169 -2.62 -19.23 13.65
C PRO A 169 -2.82 -20.60 13.01
N GLU A 170 -3.03 -20.65 11.69
CA GLU A 170 -3.19 -21.87 10.91
C GLU A 170 -1.91 -22.72 10.80
N ILE A 171 -0.75 -22.10 11.06
CA ILE A 171 0.57 -22.73 10.98
C ILE A 171 1.04 -23.20 12.36
N LEU A 172 0.48 -22.62 13.43
CA LEU A 172 0.89 -22.92 14.80
C LEU A 172 0.61 -24.39 15.14
N PRO A 173 1.50 -25.04 15.92
CA PRO A 173 1.33 -26.44 16.24
C PRO A 173 0.06 -26.60 17.10
N PRO A 174 -0.73 -27.68 16.89
CA PRO A 174 -1.83 -27.98 17.79
C PRO A 174 -1.27 -28.14 19.21
N THR A 175 -1.96 -27.56 20.19
CA THR A 175 -1.54 -27.35 21.59
C THR A 175 -1.17 -28.64 22.38
N GLN A 176 -1.07 -29.80 21.73
CA GLN A 176 -0.91 -31.11 22.36
C GLN A 176 0.16 -32.02 21.71
N ALA A 177 0.97 -31.56 20.75
CA ALA A 177 1.98 -32.41 20.11
C ALA A 177 3.42 -32.04 20.50
N GLN A 178 4.02 -32.88 21.34
CA GLN A 178 5.44 -33.28 21.39
C GLN A 178 6.48 -32.24 20.95
N ASP A 179 6.61 -31.18 21.73
CA ASP A 179 7.82 -30.43 22.11
C ASP A 179 7.30 -29.07 22.61
N ASP A 180 7.74 -28.64 23.79
CA ASP A 180 7.18 -27.49 24.53
C ASP A 180 7.60 -26.13 23.90
N ILE A 181 7.54 -26.02 22.57
CA ILE A 181 7.91 -24.82 21.80
C ILE A 181 6.81 -23.79 21.98
N THR A 182 6.97 -22.94 23.00
CA THR A 182 6.12 -21.78 23.21
C THR A 182 6.66 -20.60 22.40
N LEU A 183 6.06 -20.34 21.24
CA LEU A 183 6.45 -19.23 20.37
C LEU A 183 6.20 -17.87 21.06
N PRO A 184 7.19 -16.94 21.08
CA PRO A 184 6.98 -15.61 21.61
C PRO A 184 5.92 -14.84 20.80
N SER A 185 5.28 -13.85 21.44
CA SER A 185 4.28 -13.02 20.77
C SER A 185 4.88 -12.29 19.55
N ALA A 186 4.06 -12.05 18.52
CA ALA A 186 4.47 -11.29 17.34
C ALA A 186 5.02 -9.89 17.68
N ASP A 187 4.40 -9.17 18.63
CA ASP A 187 4.88 -7.86 19.08
C ASP A 187 6.31 -7.93 19.66
N PHE A 188 6.61 -8.98 20.42
CA PHE A 188 7.95 -9.22 20.94
C PHE A 188 8.95 -9.50 19.81
N LEU A 189 8.61 -10.40 18.88
CA LEU A 189 9.48 -10.78 17.76
C LEU A 189 9.77 -9.59 16.83
N MET A 190 8.76 -8.76 16.56
CA MET A 190 8.92 -7.51 15.82
C MET A 190 9.81 -6.52 16.58
N SER A 191 9.63 -6.40 17.90
CA SER A 191 10.46 -5.53 18.74
C SER A 191 11.92 -5.99 18.76
N GLU A 192 12.16 -7.31 18.77
CA GLU A 192 13.51 -7.87 18.67
C GLU A 192 14.14 -7.65 17.31
N SER A 193 13.40 -7.83 16.22
CA SER A 193 13.87 -7.46 14.88
C SER A 193 14.31 -5.99 14.85
N LEU A 194 13.46 -5.08 15.32
CA LEU A 194 13.77 -3.64 15.37
C LEU A 194 14.92 -3.30 16.34
N ARG A 195 15.10 -4.05 17.43
CA ARG A 195 16.23 -3.88 18.35
C ARG A 195 17.53 -4.26 17.66
N ALA A 196 17.58 -5.42 17.02
CA ALA A 196 18.74 -5.89 16.28
C ALA A 196 19.12 -4.94 15.14
N ARG A 197 18.15 -4.38 14.42
CA ARG A 197 18.40 -3.37 13.37
C ARG A 197 19.11 -2.11 13.86
N LYS A 198 19.07 -1.77 15.16
CA LYS A 198 19.81 -0.61 15.70
C LYS A 198 21.33 -0.80 15.66
N HIS A 199 21.77 -2.05 15.59
CA HIS A 199 23.17 -2.45 15.40
C HIS A 199 23.53 -2.54 13.90
N CYS A 200 22.55 -2.35 13.01
CA CYS A 200 22.77 -2.39 11.58
C CYS A 200 22.78 -0.97 10.99
N HIS A 201 23.79 -0.66 10.16
CA HIS A 201 23.86 0.60 9.42
C HIS A 201 23.01 0.58 8.13
N ALA A 202 21.76 0.10 8.21
CA ALA A 202 20.90 -0.23 7.06
C ALA A 202 20.63 0.95 6.09
N VAL A 203 20.68 2.19 6.59
CA VAL A 203 20.44 3.39 5.76
C VAL A 203 21.65 3.71 4.87
N GLU A 204 22.86 3.64 5.43
CA GLU A 204 24.11 3.96 4.70
C GLU A 204 24.64 2.73 3.94
N HIS A 205 24.39 1.54 4.47
CA HIS A 205 24.88 0.26 3.94
C HIS A 205 23.73 -0.76 3.88
N PRO A 206 22.72 -0.56 3.01
CA PRO A 206 21.65 -1.52 2.83
C PRO A 206 22.17 -2.84 2.25
N SER A 207 21.42 -3.91 2.45
CA SER A 207 21.67 -5.24 1.88
C SER A 207 20.35 -5.89 1.49
N LEU A 208 20.40 -7.04 0.81
CA LEU A 208 19.20 -7.83 0.52
C LEU A 208 18.46 -8.26 1.80
N THR A 209 19.20 -8.65 2.84
CA THR A 209 18.65 -9.03 4.15
C THR A 209 17.85 -7.88 4.78
N HIS A 210 18.32 -6.64 4.65
CA HIS A 210 17.59 -5.47 5.14
C HIS A 210 16.28 -5.24 4.38
N ILE A 211 16.28 -5.46 3.06
CA ILE A 211 15.08 -5.38 2.21
C ILE A 211 14.07 -6.45 2.62
N GLN A 212 14.51 -7.71 2.73
CA GLN A 212 13.68 -8.85 3.15
C GLN A 212 13.11 -8.63 4.56
N THR A 213 13.93 -8.16 5.51
CA THR A 213 13.48 -7.82 6.87
C THR A 213 12.37 -6.77 6.84
N SER A 214 12.54 -5.72 6.03
CA SER A 214 11.55 -4.65 5.92
C SER A 214 10.26 -5.14 5.26
N PHE A 215 10.36 -6.06 4.31
CA PHE A 215 9.19 -6.75 3.76
C PHE A 215 8.43 -7.58 4.81
N PHE A 216 9.13 -8.35 5.65
CA PHE A 216 8.47 -9.09 6.73
C PHE A 216 7.86 -8.18 7.80
N LEU A 217 8.52 -7.08 8.15
CA LEU A 217 7.94 -6.05 9.02
C LEU A 217 6.67 -5.45 8.39
N TYR A 218 6.68 -5.13 7.09
CA TYR A 218 5.48 -4.72 6.36
C TYR A 218 4.36 -5.74 6.52
N ALA A 219 4.62 -7.01 6.24
CA ALA A 219 3.61 -8.06 6.30
C ALA A 219 3.05 -8.23 7.73
N ALA A 220 3.88 -8.06 8.76
CA ALA A 220 3.45 -8.16 10.15
C ALA A 220 2.56 -6.98 10.54
N PHE A 221 2.97 -5.75 10.21
CA PHE A 221 2.14 -4.56 10.45
C PHE A 221 0.85 -4.59 9.64
N PHE A 222 0.85 -5.16 8.43
CA PHE A 222 -0.34 -5.35 7.62
C PHE A 222 -1.31 -6.34 8.28
N ALA A 223 -0.82 -7.50 8.74
CA ALA A 223 -1.63 -8.47 9.48
C ALA A 223 -2.25 -7.91 10.78
N MET A 224 -1.60 -6.91 11.38
CA MET A 224 -2.10 -6.20 12.56
C MET A 224 -2.99 -4.98 12.25
N ASP A 225 -3.40 -4.74 10.99
CA ASP A 225 -4.21 -3.59 10.58
C ASP A 225 -3.55 -2.22 10.90
N LYS A 226 -2.21 -2.19 10.94
CA LYS A 226 -1.40 -0.98 11.17
C LYS A 226 -0.93 -0.37 9.84
N ASP A 227 -1.88 0.11 9.04
CA ASP A 227 -1.69 0.56 7.66
C ASP A 227 -0.52 1.55 7.45
N ASN A 228 -0.35 2.55 8.32
CA ASN A 228 0.75 3.52 8.16
C ASN A 228 2.13 2.87 8.35
N SER A 229 2.25 1.95 9.31
CA SER A 229 3.49 1.22 9.56
C SER A 229 3.76 0.25 8.42
N ALA A 230 2.74 -0.49 7.98
CA ALA A 230 2.84 -1.36 6.81
C ALA A 230 3.36 -0.59 5.60
N TRP A 231 2.68 0.50 5.23
CA TRP A 231 3.10 1.34 4.11
C TRP A 231 4.54 1.86 4.27
N TYR A 232 4.93 2.30 5.46
CA TYR A 232 6.30 2.76 5.72
C TYR A 232 7.33 1.67 5.42
N TYR A 233 7.16 0.46 5.96
CA TYR A 233 8.13 -0.63 5.79
C TYR A 233 8.16 -1.19 4.35
N LEU A 234 7.02 -1.19 3.65
CA LEU A 234 6.99 -1.52 2.22
C LEU A 234 7.82 -0.51 1.41
N GLN A 235 7.64 0.77 1.70
CA GLN A 235 8.37 1.84 1.02
C GLN A 235 9.85 1.88 1.44
N GLU A 236 10.19 1.50 2.67
CA GLU A 236 11.56 1.32 3.14
C GLU A 236 12.26 0.22 2.33
N ALA A 237 11.62 -0.96 2.18
CA ALA A 237 12.14 -2.07 1.39
C ALA A 237 12.42 -1.66 -0.07
N ILE A 238 11.45 -0.98 -0.70
CA ILE A 238 11.57 -0.48 -2.08
C ILE A 238 12.70 0.56 -2.20
N THR A 239 12.82 1.46 -1.23
CA THR A 239 13.89 2.46 -1.23
C THR A 239 15.26 1.81 -1.12
N MET A 240 15.46 0.84 -0.22
CA MET A 240 16.73 0.12 -0.11
C MET A 240 17.04 -0.69 -1.37
N LEU A 241 16.02 -1.32 -1.98
CA LEU A 241 16.16 -2.02 -3.26
C LEU A 241 16.66 -1.09 -4.36
N GLN A 242 16.10 0.13 -4.43
CA GLN A 242 16.52 1.14 -5.39
C GLN A 242 17.91 1.69 -5.10
N THR A 243 18.27 1.90 -3.83
CA THR A 243 19.62 2.31 -3.41
C THR A 243 20.69 1.31 -3.86
N LEU A 244 20.38 0.00 -3.79
CA LEU A 244 21.25 -1.07 -4.27
C LEU A 244 21.18 -1.31 -5.79
N ARG A 245 20.38 -0.53 -6.52
CA ARG A 245 20.15 -0.67 -7.98
C ARG A 245 19.69 -2.07 -8.41
N LEU A 246 19.07 -2.82 -7.50
CA LEU A 246 18.54 -4.16 -7.76
C LEU A 246 17.27 -4.15 -8.63
N HIS A 247 16.84 -2.97 -9.08
CA HIS A 247 15.75 -2.77 -10.05
C HIS A 247 16.28 -2.57 -11.47
N GLU A 248 17.60 -2.67 -11.69
CA GLU A 248 18.25 -2.47 -12.98
C GLU A 248 18.88 -3.78 -13.45
N GLU A 249 18.58 -4.21 -14.68
CA GLU A 249 19.08 -5.48 -15.23
C GLU A 249 20.62 -5.53 -15.25
N MET A 250 21.27 -4.40 -15.55
CA MET A 250 22.74 -4.25 -15.58
C MET A 250 23.42 -4.64 -14.26
N THR A 251 22.74 -4.53 -13.12
CA THR A 251 23.30 -4.91 -11.81
C THR A 251 23.53 -6.42 -11.72
N TYR A 252 22.78 -7.21 -12.49
CA TYR A 252 22.82 -8.67 -12.48
C TYR A 252 23.85 -9.27 -13.45
N GLU A 253 24.35 -8.49 -14.43
CA GLU A 253 25.27 -8.98 -15.46
C GLU A 253 26.71 -9.14 -14.96
N ASP A 254 27.20 -8.21 -14.12
CA ASP A 254 28.65 -8.09 -13.84
C ASP A 254 29.04 -8.09 -12.36
N ALA A 255 28.10 -7.96 -11.40
CA ALA A 255 28.43 -7.49 -10.05
C ALA A 255 27.92 -8.31 -8.86
N ILE A 256 27.03 -9.29 -9.06
CA ILE A 256 26.32 -9.97 -7.96
C ILE A 256 26.59 -11.47 -7.94
N GLU A 257 26.75 -12.03 -6.74
CA GLU A 257 26.88 -13.47 -6.54
C GLU A 257 25.63 -14.19 -7.11
N PRO A 258 25.77 -15.30 -7.86
CA PRO A 258 24.63 -15.97 -8.50
C PRO A 258 23.49 -16.36 -7.54
N SER A 259 23.80 -16.81 -6.32
CA SER A 259 22.78 -17.16 -5.33
C SER A 259 21.99 -15.92 -4.89
N LEU A 260 22.70 -14.85 -4.56
CA LEU A 260 22.13 -13.56 -4.17
C LEU A 260 21.29 -12.94 -5.30
N ALA A 261 21.74 -13.09 -6.55
CA ALA A 261 21.06 -12.61 -7.75
C ALA A 261 19.63 -13.17 -7.88
N VAL A 262 19.47 -14.48 -7.63
CA VAL A 262 18.18 -15.16 -7.70
C VAL A 262 17.20 -14.54 -6.72
N TYR A 263 17.58 -14.42 -5.44
CA TYR A 263 16.68 -13.91 -4.40
C TYR A 263 16.48 -12.40 -4.49
N ALA A 264 17.46 -11.63 -4.98
CA ALA A 264 17.29 -10.21 -5.27
C ALA A 264 16.24 -9.96 -6.37
N ARG A 265 16.31 -10.71 -7.48
CA ARG A 265 15.32 -10.62 -8.56
C ARG A 265 13.93 -11.06 -8.09
N ARG A 266 13.83 -12.15 -7.31
CA ARG A 266 12.55 -12.58 -6.71
C ARG A 266 12.00 -11.52 -5.74
N MET A 267 12.85 -10.91 -4.91
CA MET A 267 12.45 -9.84 -3.99
C MET A 267 11.90 -8.62 -4.73
N PHE A 268 12.52 -8.20 -5.83
CA PHE A 268 11.99 -7.13 -6.68
C PHE A 268 10.55 -7.42 -7.12
N TRP A 269 10.29 -8.63 -7.64
CA TRP A 269 8.98 -9.00 -8.15
C TRP A 269 7.93 -9.18 -7.05
N VAL A 270 8.32 -9.68 -5.87
CA VAL A 270 7.43 -9.69 -4.70
C VAL A 270 7.06 -8.27 -4.28
N LEU A 271 8.01 -7.33 -4.21
CA LEU A 271 7.71 -5.93 -3.92
C LEU A 271 6.85 -5.29 -5.02
N PHE A 272 7.09 -5.62 -6.29
CA PHE A 272 6.33 -5.12 -7.44
C PHE A 272 4.83 -5.47 -7.34
N ILE A 273 4.52 -6.74 -7.04
CA ILE A 273 3.14 -7.22 -6.84
C ILE A 273 2.54 -6.57 -5.59
N THR A 274 3.29 -6.59 -4.48
CA THR A 274 2.82 -6.09 -3.18
C THR A 274 2.50 -4.60 -3.23
N GLU A 275 3.36 -3.78 -3.85
CA GLU A 275 3.13 -2.33 -4.00
C GLU A 275 1.87 -2.03 -4.80
N ARG A 276 1.61 -2.78 -5.88
CA ARG A 276 0.40 -2.62 -6.71
C ARG A 276 -0.85 -3.05 -5.97
N ALA A 277 -0.83 -4.22 -5.33
CA ALA A 277 -1.95 -4.69 -4.53
C ALA A 277 -2.32 -3.66 -3.44
N TYR A 278 -1.32 -3.21 -2.67
CA TYR A 278 -1.53 -2.23 -1.61
C TYR A 278 -1.95 -0.86 -2.15
N GLY A 279 -1.38 -0.44 -3.29
CA GLY A 279 -1.74 0.79 -4.02
C GLY A 279 -3.21 0.82 -4.41
N LEU A 280 -3.72 -0.28 -4.97
CA LEU A 280 -5.13 -0.44 -5.32
C LEU A 280 -6.04 -0.47 -4.09
N GLN A 281 -5.68 -1.23 -3.05
CA GLN A 281 -6.49 -1.38 -1.85
C GLN A 281 -6.61 -0.10 -1.02
N ARG A 282 -5.55 0.71 -0.96
CA ARG A 282 -5.45 1.87 -0.07
C ARG A 282 -5.35 3.21 -0.79
N ASN A 283 -5.55 3.24 -2.11
CA ASN A 283 -5.42 4.42 -2.96
C ASN A 283 -4.06 5.13 -2.78
N ARG A 284 -2.97 4.34 -2.79
CA ARG A 284 -1.59 4.84 -2.67
C ARG A 284 -0.92 4.91 -4.05
N PRO A 285 -0.01 5.87 -4.28
CA PRO A 285 0.81 5.87 -5.50
C PRO A 285 1.82 4.72 -5.45
N ILE A 286 2.26 4.26 -6.62
CA ILE A 286 3.32 3.24 -6.77
C ILE A 286 4.61 3.86 -7.31
N ARG A 287 5.75 3.21 -7.09
CA ARG A 287 7.08 3.66 -7.56
C ARG A 287 7.77 2.64 -8.46
N LEU A 288 7.62 1.35 -8.19
CA LEU A 288 8.30 0.30 -8.94
C LEU A 288 7.75 0.19 -10.36
N GLN A 289 8.62 0.44 -11.34
CA GLN A 289 8.36 0.20 -12.76
C GLN A 289 8.77 -1.24 -13.12
N GLU A 290 8.30 -1.71 -14.27
CA GLU A 290 8.64 -3.02 -14.78
C GLU A 290 9.96 -2.95 -15.56
N THR A 291 11.07 -3.15 -14.87
CA THR A 291 12.42 -2.90 -15.40
C THR A 291 13.32 -4.12 -15.46
N LEU A 292 12.92 -5.22 -14.83
CA LEU A 292 13.68 -6.47 -14.82
C LEU A 292 13.02 -7.52 -15.71
N ASP A 293 13.84 -8.49 -16.14
CA ASP A 293 13.33 -9.74 -16.69
C ASP A 293 12.67 -10.61 -15.60
N LEU A 294 11.81 -11.53 -16.04
CA LEU A 294 11.16 -12.49 -15.15
C LEU A 294 12.19 -13.44 -14.51
N PRO A 295 11.96 -13.91 -13.27
CA PRO A 295 12.80 -14.95 -12.66
C PRO A 295 12.92 -16.17 -13.56
N ALA A 296 14.16 -16.59 -13.82
CA ALA A 296 14.42 -17.81 -14.59
C ALA A 296 13.96 -19.05 -13.80
N ILE A 297 13.35 -20.01 -14.50
CA ILE A 297 13.00 -21.31 -13.95
C ILE A 297 14.11 -22.28 -14.32
N ASP A 298 14.78 -22.82 -13.31
CA ASP A 298 15.64 -24.00 -13.46
C ASP A 298 14.77 -25.25 -13.29
N PRO A 299 14.56 -26.07 -14.34
CA PRO A 299 13.74 -27.28 -14.25
C PRO A 299 14.27 -28.33 -13.27
N LEU A 300 15.54 -28.24 -12.88
CA LEU A 300 16.17 -29.15 -11.92
C LEU A 300 16.06 -28.66 -10.47
N SER A 301 15.62 -27.41 -10.27
CA SER A 301 15.44 -26.82 -8.95
C SER A 301 14.15 -27.31 -8.30
N SER A 302 14.21 -27.53 -6.98
CA SER A 302 13.02 -27.79 -6.16
C SER A 302 12.00 -26.64 -6.19
N ASP A 303 12.43 -25.44 -6.60
CA ASP A 303 11.58 -24.26 -6.67
C ASP A 303 10.80 -24.16 -7.99
N ALA A 304 11.03 -25.04 -8.97
CA ALA A 304 10.46 -24.89 -10.32
C ALA A 304 8.93 -24.75 -10.29
N GLU A 305 8.24 -25.60 -9.54
CA GLU A 305 6.77 -25.57 -9.38
C GLU A 305 6.30 -24.29 -8.65
N ILE A 306 7.06 -23.85 -7.64
CA ILE A 306 6.77 -22.62 -6.89
C ILE A 306 6.88 -21.40 -7.82
N LEU A 307 7.88 -21.38 -8.69
CA LEU A 307 8.11 -20.26 -9.59
C LEU A 307 7.02 -20.13 -10.65
N LEU A 308 6.41 -21.23 -11.12
CA LEU A 308 5.30 -21.15 -12.08
C LEU A 308 4.15 -20.27 -11.55
N GLY A 309 3.68 -20.56 -10.33
CA GLY A 309 2.63 -19.75 -9.70
C GLY A 309 3.05 -18.31 -9.44
N PHE A 310 4.32 -18.09 -9.09
CA PHE A 310 4.86 -16.75 -8.89
C PHE A 310 4.87 -15.94 -10.21
N LEU A 311 5.28 -16.53 -11.33
CA LEU A 311 5.28 -15.88 -12.65
C LEU A 311 3.87 -15.52 -13.13
N ASP A 312 2.89 -16.40 -12.90
CA ASP A 312 1.49 -16.10 -13.21
C ASP A 312 0.94 -14.95 -12.37
N LEU A 313 1.31 -14.90 -11.08
CA LEU A 313 0.93 -13.79 -10.21
C LEU A 313 1.55 -12.47 -10.67
N ILE A 314 2.83 -12.46 -11.06
CA ILE A 314 3.46 -11.30 -11.67
C ILE A 314 2.65 -10.84 -12.89
N SER A 315 2.30 -11.78 -13.78
CA SER A 315 1.56 -11.52 -15.01
C SER A 315 0.18 -10.89 -14.76
N LEU A 316 -0.52 -11.30 -13.70
CA LEU A 316 -1.79 -10.69 -13.29
C LEU A 316 -1.64 -9.21 -12.90
N PHE A 317 -0.54 -8.85 -12.23
CA PHE A 317 -0.34 -7.50 -11.69
C PHE A 317 0.36 -6.53 -12.65
N ARG A 318 1.09 -7.02 -13.66
CA ARG A 318 1.80 -6.18 -14.66
C ARG A 318 0.93 -5.10 -15.31
N PRO A 319 -0.33 -5.38 -15.74
CA PRO A 319 -1.17 -4.37 -16.38
C PRO A 319 -1.56 -3.17 -15.48
N PHE A 320 -1.37 -3.28 -14.16
CA PHE A 320 -1.69 -2.24 -13.19
C PHE A 320 -0.49 -1.31 -12.98
N ASP A 321 -0.14 -0.59 -14.04
CA ASP A 321 1.02 0.31 -14.10
C ASP A 321 0.77 1.67 -13.43
N SER A 322 1.75 2.57 -13.51
CA SER A 322 1.65 3.91 -12.92
C SER A 322 0.52 4.73 -13.54
N THR A 323 0.21 4.51 -14.83
CA THR A 323 -0.91 5.14 -15.52
C THR A 323 -2.24 4.67 -14.95
N PHE A 324 -2.42 3.36 -14.79
CA PHE A 324 -3.62 2.77 -14.19
C PHE A 324 -3.81 3.25 -12.75
N ILE A 325 -2.78 3.17 -11.91
CA ILE A 325 -2.85 3.60 -10.51
C ILE A 325 -3.15 5.09 -10.39
N THR A 326 -2.58 5.92 -11.28
CA THR A 326 -2.89 7.35 -11.31
C THR A 326 -4.35 7.59 -11.66
N ASN A 327 -4.89 6.88 -12.65
CA ASN A 327 -6.31 6.95 -13.01
C ASN A 327 -7.22 6.43 -11.88
N TRP A 328 -6.82 5.35 -11.21
CA TRP A 328 -7.52 4.78 -10.05
C TRP A 328 -7.63 5.78 -8.89
N ASN A 329 -6.54 6.50 -8.60
CA ASN A 329 -6.49 7.48 -7.52
C ASN A 329 -7.17 8.82 -7.87
N GLN A 330 -7.54 9.04 -9.15
CA GLN A 330 -8.21 10.26 -9.60
C GLN A 330 -9.73 10.11 -9.53
N LEU A 331 -10.38 10.92 -8.69
CA LEU A 331 -11.84 10.98 -8.55
C LEU A 331 -12.55 11.76 -9.66
N THR A 332 -11.86 12.15 -10.73
CA THR A 332 -12.43 12.95 -11.82
C THR A 332 -12.82 12.07 -13.00
N PRO A 333 -14.02 12.26 -13.60
CA PRO A 333 -14.40 11.55 -14.81
C PRO A 333 -13.47 11.99 -15.97
N SER A 334 -12.51 11.14 -16.32
CA SER A 334 -11.67 11.30 -17.51
C SER A 334 -12.45 10.88 -18.77
N SER A 335 -11.93 11.29 -19.93
CA SER A 335 -12.60 11.18 -21.24
C SER A 335 -12.94 9.74 -21.65
N SER A 336 -13.89 9.62 -22.59
CA SER A 336 -14.38 8.36 -23.17
C SER A 336 -13.32 7.47 -23.83
N ALA A 337 -12.09 7.96 -24.03
CA ALA A 337 -11.00 7.24 -24.67
C ALA A 337 -10.52 6.02 -23.84
N ASP A 338 -10.85 5.94 -22.55
CA ASP A 338 -10.41 4.87 -21.65
C ASP A 338 -11.33 3.63 -21.67
N SER A 339 -12.49 3.66 -22.33
CA SER A 339 -13.45 2.54 -22.26
C SER A 339 -12.94 1.27 -22.97
N ALA A 340 -12.34 1.41 -24.16
CA ALA A 340 -11.83 0.28 -24.93
C ALA A 340 -10.63 -0.40 -24.25
N SER A 341 -9.73 0.38 -23.64
CA SER A 341 -8.58 -0.17 -22.91
C SER A 341 -9.01 -0.90 -21.64
N LEU A 342 -10.00 -0.38 -20.89
CA LEU A 342 -10.56 -1.05 -19.72
C LEU A 342 -11.31 -2.34 -20.09
N SER A 343 -12.07 -2.33 -21.20
CA SER A 343 -12.73 -3.53 -21.73
C SER A 343 -11.72 -4.60 -22.16
N HIS A 344 -10.65 -4.19 -22.85
CA HIS A 344 -9.56 -5.09 -23.20
C HIS A 344 -8.89 -5.68 -21.95
N LEU A 345 -8.59 -4.86 -20.94
CA LEU A 345 -8.02 -5.33 -19.68
C LEU A 345 -8.94 -6.33 -18.95
N GLN A 346 -10.25 -6.07 -18.91
CA GLN A 346 -11.21 -7.03 -18.38
C GLN A 346 -11.19 -8.36 -19.13
N CYS A 347 -11.14 -8.31 -20.46
CA CYS A 347 -11.06 -9.50 -21.29
C CYS A 347 -9.76 -10.29 -21.02
N MET A 348 -8.62 -9.61 -20.94
CA MET A 348 -7.35 -10.23 -20.57
C MET A 348 -7.44 -10.91 -19.20
N LEU A 349 -8.02 -10.26 -18.19
CA LEU A 349 -8.19 -10.86 -16.87
C LEU A 349 -9.16 -12.06 -16.90
N LYS A 350 -10.24 -12.01 -17.67
CA LYS A 350 -11.21 -13.13 -17.78
C LYS A 350 -10.56 -14.41 -18.30
N TYR A 351 -9.65 -14.29 -19.27
CA TYR A 351 -8.94 -15.42 -19.88
C TYR A 351 -7.50 -15.57 -19.37
N SER A 352 -7.15 -14.87 -18.29
CA SER A 352 -5.85 -15.01 -17.63
C SER A 352 -5.78 -16.30 -16.83
N LEU A 353 -4.55 -16.78 -16.62
CA LEU A 353 -4.16 -18.02 -15.96
C LEU A 353 -4.32 -19.28 -16.81
N PRO A 354 -3.33 -20.20 -16.76
CA PRO A 354 -3.41 -21.51 -17.41
C PRO A 354 -4.30 -22.47 -16.60
N ASN A 355 -4.31 -23.76 -17.00
CA ASN A 355 -4.81 -24.82 -16.14
C ASN A 355 -3.92 -24.93 -14.90
N LEU A 356 -4.52 -24.84 -13.71
CA LEU A 356 -3.80 -24.78 -12.44
C LEU A 356 -3.66 -26.14 -11.72
N SER A 357 -3.93 -27.26 -12.41
CA SER A 357 -3.91 -28.60 -11.79
C SER A 357 -2.54 -28.98 -11.22
N ASP A 358 -1.46 -28.49 -11.83
CA ASP A 358 -0.08 -28.77 -11.42
C ASP A 358 0.46 -27.79 -10.36
N TYR A 359 -0.37 -26.86 -9.89
CA TYR A 359 0.03 -25.82 -8.93
C TYR A 359 -0.34 -26.26 -7.51
N SER A 360 0.44 -25.83 -6.52
CA SER A 360 0.05 -26.07 -5.12
C SER A 360 -1.30 -25.42 -4.81
N GLN A 361 -2.10 -26.04 -3.93
CA GLN A 361 -3.42 -25.52 -3.57
C GLN A 361 -3.36 -24.08 -3.02
N VAL A 362 -2.27 -23.75 -2.32
CA VAL A 362 -2.01 -22.40 -1.78
C VAL A 362 -1.85 -21.38 -2.91
N GLN A 363 -1.13 -21.72 -3.99
CA GLN A 363 -0.99 -20.86 -5.17
C GLN A 363 -2.28 -20.80 -5.99
N GLN A 364 -3.01 -21.91 -6.11
CA GLN A 364 -4.33 -21.92 -6.77
C GLN A 364 -5.27 -20.92 -6.10
N ALA A 365 -5.33 -20.92 -4.75
CA ALA A 365 -6.11 -19.98 -3.98
C ALA A 365 -5.72 -18.52 -4.29
N ASP A 366 -4.42 -18.20 -4.21
CA ASP A 366 -3.94 -16.83 -4.42
C ASP A 366 -4.20 -16.33 -5.84
N LEU A 367 -3.88 -17.14 -6.86
CA LEU A 367 -4.05 -16.77 -8.26
C LEU A 367 -5.52 -16.57 -8.61
N LEU A 368 -6.38 -17.52 -8.24
CA LEU A 368 -7.80 -17.46 -8.58
C LEU A 368 -8.48 -16.29 -7.88
N ILE A 369 -8.25 -16.08 -6.57
CA ILE A 369 -8.84 -14.95 -5.85
C ILE A 369 -8.25 -13.62 -6.32
N SER A 370 -6.94 -13.53 -6.54
CA SER A 370 -6.30 -12.32 -7.08
C SER A 370 -6.89 -11.94 -8.43
N ARG A 371 -7.09 -12.90 -9.35
CA ARG A 371 -7.74 -12.65 -10.64
C ARG A 371 -9.16 -12.10 -10.46
N GLN A 372 -9.97 -12.69 -9.58
CA GLN A 372 -11.34 -12.20 -9.34
C GLN A 372 -11.35 -10.80 -8.74
N TRP A 373 -10.48 -10.53 -7.79
CA TRP A 373 -10.36 -9.21 -7.20
C TRP A 373 -9.87 -8.16 -8.20
N LEU A 374 -8.90 -8.48 -9.06
CA LEU A 374 -8.45 -7.56 -10.11
C LEU A 374 -9.55 -7.27 -11.14
N LYS A 375 -10.37 -8.27 -11.53
CA LYS A 375 -11.59 -8.03 -12.33
C LYS A 375 -12.53 -7.04 -11.64
N GLN A 376 -12.69 -7.16 -10.31
CA GLN A 376 -13.51 -6.23 -9.53
C GLN A 376 -12.92 -4.82 -9.47
N VAL A 377 -11.60 -4.68 -9.33
CA VAL A 377 -10.89 -3.39 -9.36
C VAL A 377 -11.15 -2.68 -10.69
N VAL A 378 -10.96 -3.36 -11.82
CA VAL A 378 -11.20 -2.77 -13.14
C VAL A 378 -12.68 -2.40 -13.29
N TRP A 379 -13.60 -3.25 -12.83
CA TRP A 379 -15.03 -2.95 -12.85
C TRP A 379 -15.38 -1.67 -12.05
N LYS A 380 -14.81 -1.50 -10.85
CA LYS A 380 -15.03 -0.28 -10.05
C LYS A 380 -14.56 0.98 -10.76
N LEU A 381 -13.43 0.90 -11.48
CA LEU A 381 -12.94 2.01 -12.29
C LEU A 381 -13.87 2.29 -13.49
N CYS A 382 -14.39 1.24 -14.14
CA CYS A 382 -15.41 1.40 -15.18
C CYS A 382 -16.69 2.05 -14.64
N ALA A 383 -17.12 1.67 -13.44
CA ALA A 383 -18.29 2.24 -12.77
C ALA A 383 -18.08 3.73 -12.45
N SER A 384 -16.92 4.11 -11.90
CA SER A 384 -16.61 5.51 -11.58
C SER A 384 -16.53 6.39 -12.83
N LYS A 385 -16.10 5.82 -13.97
CA LYS A 385 -16.08 6.48 -15.28
C LYS A 385 -17.40 6.41 -16.05
N ARG A 386 -18.41 5.71 -15.52
CA ARG A 386 -19.75 5.53 -16.15
C ARG A 386 -19.68 4.93 -17.56
N VAL A 387 -18.78 3.99 -17.78
CA VAL A 387 -18.59 3.31 -19.08
C VAL A 387 -19.20 1.89 -19.12
N LEU A 388 -19.96 1.51 -18.07
CA LEU A 388 -20.60 0.21 -17.96
C LEU A 388 -21.93 0.16 -18.73
N SER A 389 -22.23 -1.01 -19.29
CA SER A 389 -23.49 -1.31 -19.96
C SER A 389 -24.50 -1.93 -18.99
N THR A 390 -25.80 -1.86 -19.33
CA THR A 390 -26.86 -2.62 -18.65
C THR A 390 -27.06 -4.01 -19.26
N ALA A 391 -26.03 -4.54 -19.94
CA ALA A 391 -26.09 -5.86 -20.58
C ALA A 391 -26.09 -6.99 -19.55
N ASN A 392 -26.27 -8.23 -20.01
CA ASN A 392 -26.29 -9.43 -19.15
C ASN A 392 -25.05 -9.53 -18.25
N SER A 393 -25.16 -10.18 -17.08
CA SER A 393 -24.09 -10.29 -16.07
C SER A 393 -22.82 -11.00 -16.52
N GLU A 394 -22.87 -11.75 -17.63
CA GLU A 394 -21.72 -12.44 -18.24
C GLU A 394 -20.82 -11.53 -19.09
N ASP A 395 -21.33 -10.34 -19.46
CA ASP A 395 -20.55 -9.29 -20.12
C ASP A 395 -19.60 -8.63 -19.10
N VAL A 396 -18.31 -8.61 -19.44
CA VAL A 396 -17.25 -8.07 -18.58
C VAL A 396 -17.36 -6.56 -18.35
N MET A 397 -18.15 -5.87 -19.18
CA MET A 397 -18.46 -4.45 -19.04
C MET A 397 -19.88 -4.19 -18.51
N SER A 398 -20.56 -5.22 -18.00
CA SER A 398 -21.89 -5.08 -17.40
C SER A 398 -21.86 -4.45 -16.01
N LEU A 399 -22.88 -3.66 -15.69
CA LEU A 399 -23.20 -3.25 -14.31
C LEU A 399 -23.38 -4.44 -13.36
N HIS A 400 -23.77 -5.60 -13.88
CA HIS A 400 -24.05 -6.81 -13.09
C HIS A 400 -22.85 -7.75 -12.96
N TYR A 401 -21.70 -7.41 -13.54
CA TYR A 401 -20.51 -8.27 -13.50
C TYR A 401 -20.00 -8.65 -12.10
N PRO A 402 -20.14 -7.82 -11.03
CA PRO A 402 -19.77 -8.23 -9.67
C PRO A 402 -20.50 -9.47 -9.17
N ALA A 403 -21.73 -9.72 -9.62
CA ALA A 403 -22.46 -10.95 -9.28
C ALA A 403 -21.76 -12.19 -9.86
N THR A 404 -21.25 -12.11 -11.08
CA THR A 404 -20.46 -13.17 -11.72
C THR A 404 -19.13 -13.38 -11.01
N ILE A 405 -18.42 -12.29 -10.68
CA ILE A 405 -17.14 -12.36 -9.93
C ILE A 405 -17.36 -13.01 -8.55
N ALA A 406 -18.41 -12.64 -7.83
CA ALA A 406 -18.72 -13.22 -6.53
C ALA A 406 -19.12 -14.69 -6.62
N ARG A 407 -19.92 -15.09 -7.63
CA ARG A 407 -20.23 -16.50 -7.91
C ARG A 407 -18.97 -17.32 -8.15
N ASP A 408 -18.03 -16.79 -8.94
CA ASP A 408 -16.74 -17.44 -9.17
C ASP A 408 -15.98 -17.65 -7.86
N ILE A 409 -15.94 -16.65 -6.96
CA ILE A 409 -15.29 -16.78 -5.64
C ILE A 409 -15.96 -17.86 -4.79
N VAL A 410 -17.30 -17.92 -4.79
CA VAL A 410 -18.03 -18.99 -4.09
C VAL A 410 -17.62 -20.36 -4.63
N LEU A 411 -17.57 -20.53 -5.95
CA LEU A 411 -17.11 -21.79 -6.57
C LEU A 411 -15.66 -22.12 -6.20
N ILE A 412 -14.75 -21.14 -6.27
CA ILE A 412 -13.35 -21.30 -5.86
C ILE A 412 -13.26 -21.78 -4.40
N SER A 413 -14.07 -21.22 -3.50
CA SER A 413 -14.10 -21.61 -2.07
C SER A 413 -14.59 -23.04 -1.82
N GLN A 414 -15.30 -23.62 -2.78
CA GLN A 414 -15.77 -25.01 -2.73
C GLN A 414 -14.75 -25.99 -3.32
N LEU A 415 -13.96 -25.53 -4.30
CA LEU A 415 -12.98 -26.36 -5.02
C LEU A 415 -11.61 -26.40 -4.34
N VAL A 416 -11.25 -25.35 -3.60
CA VAL A 416 -9.95 -25.21 -2.94
C VAL A 416 -10.11 -25.40 -1.42
N PRO A 417 -9.23 -26.14 -0.73
CA PRO A 417 -9.36 -26.38 0.70
C PRO A 417 -9.13 -25.13 1.54
N THR A 418 -9.75 -25.11 2.74
CA THR A 418 -9.67 -23.97 3.69
C THR A 418 -8.24 -23.62 4.07
N GLN A 419 -7.41 -24.63 4.30
CA GLN A 419 -6.02 -24.47 4.71
C GLN A 419 -5.20 -23.69 3.66
N ALA A 420 -5.55 -23.80 2.38
CA ALA A 420 -4.89 -23.05 1.31
C ALA A 420 -5.23 -21.55 1.38
N PHE A 421 -6.47 -21.20 1.75
CA PHE A 421 -6.87 -19.82 1.98
C PHE A 421 -6.27 -19.24 3.25
N GLU A 422 -6.24 -20.02 4.34
CA GLU A 422 -5.63 -19.61 5.60
C GLU A 422 -4.14 -19.34 5.43
N ALA A 423 -3.40 -20.20 4.69
CA ALA A 423 -1.97 -20.02 4.44
C ALA A 423 -1.64 -18.69 3.71
N ASN A 424 -2.56 -18.14 2.93
CA ASN A 424 -2.42 -16.83 2.27
C ASN A 424 -2.61 -15.64 3.24
N GLY A 425 -3.28 -15.85 4.38
CA GLY A 425 -3.49 -14.86 5.43
C GLY A 425 -4.47 -13.74 5.08
N ILE A 426 -4.36 -12.61 5.77
CA ILE A 426 -5.33 -11.49 5.70
C ILE A 426 -5.48 -10.88 4.29
N GLY A 427 -4.45 -10.99 3.43
CA GLY A 427 -4.46 -10.37 2.11
C GLY A 427 -5.56 -10.93 1.20
N ILE A 428 -5.76 -12.25 1.20
CA ILE A 428 -6.82 -12.89 0.41
C ILE A 428 -8.21 -12.59 0.99
N LEU A 429 -8.31 -12.50 2.33
CA LEU A 429 -9.54 -12.13 3.03
C LEU A 429 -9.98 -10.71 2.64
N GLU A 430 -9.07 -9.73 2.62
CA GLU A 430 -9.40 -8.36 2.19
C GLU A 430 -9.89 -8.31 0.74
N LYS A 431 -9.26 -9.09 -0.16
CA LYS A 431 -9.67 -9.19 -1.57
C LYS A 431 -11.11 -9.70 -1.70
N VAL A 432 -11.45 -10.78 -0.99
CA VAL A 432 -12.81 -11.37 -1.00
C VAL A 432 -13.83 -10.43 -0.34
N PHE A 433 -13.47 -9.82 0.78
CA PHE A 433 -14.30 -8.83 1.46
C PHE A 433 -14.63 -7.65 0.53
N ASP A 434 -13.67 -7.17 -0.25
CA ASP A 434 -13.87 -6.06 -1.18
C ASP A 434 -14.86 -6.40 -2.32
N VAL A 435 -14.80 -7.63 -2.82
CA VAL A 435 -15.78 -8.15 -3.79
C VAL A 435 -17.17 -8.26 -3.15
N GLY A 436 -17.25 -8.80 -1.92
CA GLY A 436 -18.52 -8.90 -1.18
C GLY A 436 -19.17 -7.54 -0.93
N CYS A 437 -18.37 -6.54 -0.55
CA CYS A 437 -18.85 -5.16 -0.40
C CYS A 437 -19.43 -4.61 -1.70
N SER A 438 -18.77 -4.87 -2.83
CA SER A 438 -19.22 -4.40 -4.14
C SER A 438 -20.52 -5.07 -4.58
N LEU A 439 -20.68 -6.36 -4.25
CA LEU A 439 -21.92 -7.10 -4.48
C LEU A 439 -23.07 -6.53 -3.65
N ALA A 440 -22.84 -6.24 -2.37
CA ALA A 440 -23.84 -5.63 -1.50
C ALA A 440 -24.27 -4.23 -2.01
N ASP A 441 -23.30 -3.43 -2.47
CA ASP A 441 -23.58 -2.12 -3.06
C ASP A 441 -24.43 -2.26 -4.34
N LEU A 442 -24.14 -3.26 -5.20
CA LEU A 442 -24.94 -3.57 -6.39
C LEU A 442 -26.38 -3.96 -6.03
N VAL A 443 -26.55 -4.86 -5.05
CA VAL A 443 -27.87 -5.31 -4.58
C VAL A 443 -28.70 -4.14 -4.06
N SER A 444 -28.09 -3.25 -3.29
CA SER A 444 -28.77 -2.07 -2.73
C SER A 444 -29.33 -1.15 -3.83
N LEU A 445 -28.68 -1.12 -5.00
CA LEU A 445 -29.04 -0.29 -6.14
C LEU A 445 -29.97 -0.99 -7.15
N ALA A 446 -30.04 -2.32 -7.18
CA ALA A 446 -30.80 -3.08 -8.18
C ALA A 446 -32.31 -3.10 -7.89
N PRO A 447 -33.21 -2.95 -8.89
CA PRO A 447 -34.66 -3.12 -8.72
C PRO A 447 -35.07 -4.57 -8.37
N LEU A 448 -36.20 -4.75 -7.66
CA LEU A 448 -36.69 -6.07 -7.20
C LEU A 448 -36.90 -7.11 -8.32
N GLU A 449 -37.27 -6.66 -9.52
CA GLU A 449 -37.57 -7.52 -10.67
C GLU A 449 -36.35 -8.35 -11.14
N PHE A 450 -35.14 -7.96 -10.74
CA PHE A 450 -33.89 -8.63 -11.09
C PHE A 450 -33.44 -9.70 -10.07
N GLN A 451 -34.17 -9.88 -8.96
CA GLN A 451 -33.76 -10.76 -7.86
C GLN A 451 -34.37 -12.18 -7.93
N ALA A 452 -35.35 -12.43 -8.81
CA ALA A 452 -36.13 -13.66 -8.80
C ALA A 452 -36.20 -14.33 -10.19
N SER A 453 -35.20 -15.17 -10.48
CA SER A 453 -35.40 -16.34 -11.34
C SER A 453 -35.52 -17.55 -10.42
N ALA A 454 -36.67 -18.22 -10.41
CA ALA A 454 -36.93 -19.38 -9.52
C ALA A 454 -36.03 -20.60 -9.79
N MET A 455 -35.17 -20.54 -10.81
CA MET A 455 -34.31 -21.64 -11.28
C MET A 455 -32.80 -21.38 -11.07
N ASP A 456 -32.40 -20.19 -10.62
CA ASP A 456 -30.99 -19.79 -10.47
C ASP A 456 -30.65 -19.40 -9.02
N VAL A 457 -29.41 -19.65 -8.59
CA VAL A 457 -28.88 -19.12 -7.32
C VAL A 457 -28.89 -17.59 -7.37
N GLY A 458 -29.63 -16.96 -6.48
CA GLY A 458 -29.82 -15.51 -6.49
C GLY A 458 -28.56 -14.73 -6.14
N VAL A 459 -28.53 -13.46 -6.54
CA VAL A 459 -27.47 -12.51 -6.15
C VAL A 459 -27.40 -12.35 -4.62
N MET A 460 -28.56 -12.42 -3.95
CA MET A 460 -28.67 -12.43 -2.49
C MET A 460 -28.07 -13.69 -1.86
N ASP A 461 -28.35 -14.86 -2.41
CA ASP A 461 -27.78 -16.12 -1.93
C ASP A 461 -26.26 -16.11 -2.05
N THR A 462 -25.75 -15.59 -3.18
CA THR A 462 -24.32 -15.39 -3.41
C THR A 462 -23.72 -14.45 -2.37
N LEU A 463 -24.39 -13.33 -2.02
CA LEU A 463 -23.92 -12.41 -0.99
C LEU A 463 -23.89 -13.06 0.40
N MET A 464 -24.91 -13.83 0.75
CA MET A 464 -24.93 -14.58 2.01
C MET A 464 -23.84 -15.64 2.06
N GLU A 465 -23.54 -16.29 0.94
CA GLU A 465 -22.44 -17.26 0.89
C GLU A 465 -21.08 -16.56 1.01
N MET A 466 -20.89 -15.37 0.40
CA MET A 466 -19.71 -14.54 0.61
C MET A 466 -19.51 -14.18 2.09
N VAL A 467 -20.59 -13.82 2.81
CA VAL A 467 -20.55 -13.58 4.26
C VAL A 467 -20.05 -14.82 5.02
N LYS A 468 -20.60 -16.00 4.72
CA LYS A 468 -20.17 -17.26 5.35
C LYS A 468 -18.71 -17.56 5.05
N ILE A 469 -18.28 -17.41 3.81
CA ILE A 469 -16.92 -17.65 3.36
C ILE A 469 -15.94 -16.75 4.13
N VAL A 470 -16.19 -15.44 4.21
CA VAL A 470 -15.37 -14.48 4.97
C VAL A 470 -15.32 -14.86 6.46
N GLY A 471 -16.44 -15.33 7.03
CA GLY A 471 -16.54 -15.70 8.44
C GLY A 471 -15.95 -17.06 8.83
N SER A 472 -15.84 -18.02 7.89
CA SER A 472 -15.50 -19.42 8.21
C SER A 472 -14.28 -19.98 7.48
N ARG A 473 -14.01 -19.56 6.23
CA ARG A 473 -12.94 -20.12 5.39
C ARG A 473 -11.65 -19.30 5.40
N PHE A 474 -11.76 -18.03 5.79
CA PHE A 474 -10.65 -17.07 5.74
C PHE A 474 -10.19 -16.61 7.13
N GLY A 475 -10.55 -17.35 8.18
CA GLY A 475 -10.20 -17.02 9.57
C GLY A 475 -10.86 -15.76 10.14
N GLY A 476 -11.71 -15.08 9.36
CA GLY A 476 -12.61 -14.01 9.79
C GLY A 476 -11.99 -12.96 10.72
N GLY A 477 -11.22 -12.01 10.20
CA GLY A 477 -10.93 -10.80 10.96
C GLY A 477 -12.25 -10.13 11.35
N TYR A 478 -12.62 -10.15 12.64
CA TYR A 478 -13.94 -9.78 13.15
C TYR A 478 -14.52 -8.50 12.51
N ARG A 479 -13.65 -7.53 12.22
CA ARG A 479 -13.99 -6.29 11.51
C ARG A 479 -14.60 -6.51 10.11
N HIS A 480 -13.96 -7.31 9.26
CA HIS A 480 -14.41 -7.56 7.88
C HIS A 480 -15.74 -8.29 7.84
N VAL A 481 -15.90 -9.31 8.70
CA VAL A 481 -17.14 -10.08 8.80
C VAL A 481 -18.29 -9.16 9.24
N ASN A 482 -18.11 -8.39 10.32
CA ASN A 482 -19.17 -7.53 10.85
C ASN A 482 -19.64 -6.50 9.81
N ILE A 483 -18.71 -5.82 9.12
CA ILE A 483 -19.07 -4.83 8.11
C ILE A 483 -19.87 -5.47 6.96
N LEU A 484 -19.45 -6.66 6.50
CA LEU A 484 -20.15 -7.33 5.41
C LEU A 484 -21.52 -7.87 5.84
N VAL A 485 -21.64 -8.38 7.07
CA VAL A 485 -22.92 -8.79 7.68
C VAL A 485 -23.88 -7.60 7.79
N ASP A 486 -23.40 -6.44 8.25
CA ASP A 486 -24.23 -5.23 8.36
C ASP A 486 -24.74 -4.78 6.98
N LYS A 487 -23.86 -4.78 5.98
CA LYS A 487 -24.25 -4.47 4.59
C LYS A 487 -25.27 -5.47 4.03
N ALA A 488 -25.06 -6.76 4.23
CA ALA A 488 -25.97 -7.81 3.77
C ALA A 488 -27.34 -7.72 4.47
N SER A 489 -27.35 -7.41 5.77
CA SER A 489 -28.57 -7.20 6.55
C SER A 489 -29.35 -6.00 6.04
N GLY A 490 -28.67 -4.89 5.72
CA GLY A 490 -29.30 -3.73 5.09
C GLY A 490 -29.98 -4.05 3.75
N CYS A 491 -29.34 -4.89 2.93
CA CYS A 491 -29.93 -5.36 1.67
C CYS A 491 -31.20 -6.20 1.89
N LEU A 492 -31.21 -7.08 2.89
CA LEU A 492 -32.37 -7.89 3.25
C LEU A 492 -33.56 -7.03 3.70
N MET A 493 -33.31 -6.01 4.54
CA MET A 493 -34.36 -5.09 5.00
C MET A 493 -34.96 -4.28 3.84
N LEU A 494 -34.12 -3.76 2.94
CA LEU A 494 -34.58 -3.06 1.73
C LEU A 494 -35.46 -3.94 0.84
N ASN A 495 -35.14 -5.23 0.72
CA ASN A 495 -35.97 -6.17 -0.04
C ASN A 495 -37.32 -6.42 0.63
N VAL A 496 -37.36 -6.51 1.97
CA VAL A 496 -38.63 -6.59 2.71
C VAL A 496 -39.47 -5.33 2.50
N ASP A 497 -38.88 -4.14 2.64
CA ASP A 497 -39.58 -2.86 2.47
C ASP A 497 -40.16 -2.68 1.06
N ARG A 498 -39.41 -3.07 0.02
CA ARG A 498 -39.91 -3.01 -1.36
C ARG A 498 -40.96 -4.07 -1.69
N SER A 499 -41.01 -5.17 -0.92
CA SER A 499 -42.01 -6.24 -1.10
C SER A 499 -43.38 -5.92 -0.46
N LEU A 500 -43.42 -4.90 0.41
CA LEU A 500 -44.65 -4.39 0.99
C LEU A 500 -45.41 -3.53 -0.04
N PRO A 501 -46.71 -3.76 -0.26
CA PRO A 501 -47.51 -2.90 -1.14
C PRO A 501 -47.53 -1.48 -0.60
N LEU A 502 -47.23 -0.50 -1.47
CA LEU A 502 -47.36 0.92 -1.14
C LEU A 502 -48.80 1.21 -0.67
N PRO A 503 -49.01 2.01 0.39
CA PRO A 503 -50.36 2.44 0.76
C PRO A 503 -50.98 3.13 -0.45
N LEU A 504 -52.12 2.61 -0.93
CA LEU A 504 -52.93 3.28 -1.95
C LEU A 504 -53.25 4.67 -1.41
N GLU A 505 -52.81 5.72 -2.11
CA GLU A 505 -53.30 7.06 -1.87
C GLU A 505 -54.83 7.01 -2.02
N GLU A 506 -55.55 7.21 -0.92
CA GLU A 506 -56.99 7.35 -0.94
C GLU A 506 -57.32 8.51 -1.89
N GLU A 507 -57.94 8.18 -3.02
CA GLU A 507 -58.63 9.15 -3.87
C GLU A 507 -59.52 10.01 -2.97
N CYS A 508 -59.20 11.31 -2.89
CA CYS A 508 -60.14 12.33 -2.42
C CYS A 508 -61.41 12.22 -3.28
N ARG A 509 -62.40 11.47 -2.79
CA ARG A 509 -63.75 11.49 -3.34
C ARG A 509 -64.33 12.88 -3.08
N GLU A 510 -64.58 13.58 -4.18
CA GLU A 510 -65.49 14.71 -4.26
C GLU A 510 -66.80 14.35 -3.54
N VAL A 511 -67.18 15.19 -2.58
CA VAL A 511 -68.50 15.16 -1.95
C VAL A 511 -69.34 16.17 -2.71
N ASP A 512 -70.07 15.69 -3.72
CA ASP A 512 -71.16 16.45 -4.33
C ASP A 512 -72.49 16.12 -3.64
N GLU A 513 -73.10 17.20 -3.15
CA GLU A 513 -74.53 17.52 -3.13
C GLU A 513 -75.52 16.51 -2.54
N ILE A 514 -75.99 16.81 -1.33
CA ILE A 514 -77.32 16.41 -0.86
C ILE A 514 -78.23 17.64 -0.95
N GLU A 515 -79.17 17.61 -1.88
CA GLU A 515 -80.34 18.48 -1.95
C GLU A 515 -81.16 18.40 -0.65
N ILE A 516 -81.49 19.56 -0.09
CA ILE A 516 -82.55 19.69 0.93
C ILE A 516 -83.59 20.65 0.34
N GLU A 517 -84.69 20.08 -0.15
CA GLU A 517 -85.93 20.81 -0.41
C GLU A 517 -86.68 21.12 0.89
N GLU A 518 -87.31 22.31 0.89
CA GLU A 518 -88.00 23.02 1.96
C GLU A 518 -89.18 22.26 2.61
N TYR A 519 -89.48 22.58 3.87
CA TYR A 519 -90.88 22.74 4.33
C TYR A 519 -90.99 23.78 5.46
N ASP A 520 -92.02 24.61 5.31
CA ASP A 520 -92.50 25.72 6.15
C ASP A 520 -92.58 25.46 7.68
N LEU A 521 -92.11 26.45 8.48
CA LEU A 521 -92.87 27.22 9.49
C LEU A 521 -91.99 28.14 10.35
#